data_AF-A0A940B1Q1-F1
#
_entry.id   AF-A0A940B1Q1-F1
#
_cell.length_a   1.000
_cell.length_b   1.000
_cell.length_c   1.000
_cell.angle_alpha   90.00
_cell.angle_beta   90.00
_cell.angle_gamma   90.00
#
_symmetry.space_group_name_H-M   'P 1'
#
loop_
_entity.id
_entity.type
_entity.pdbx_description
1 polymer ?
#
loop_
_entity_poly.entity_id
_entity_poly.type
_entity_poly.pdbx_seq_one_letter_code
_entity_poly.pdbx_strand_id
1 'polypeptide(L)'
;MKTGVPSKGIYLTQQSAFWFKFIKEHGFSTHFVSDDVEEIATITGEKRLLDLPWLKGRVMLGKRAEVLPVEAVCRFRIFGSAVSALKNNTWIWDKIEADDFSEGSLIKNGPIFTPTEKSETDDKITFDQMVTLIGSKETAQQVKDTTIRLFKLCRDYALENFGFEIADGKVEYGFIDGVLSLVDETFTSDSARFIPDKSKEVFRKWLTDHNLRKVAAVLPDEVAMMVSDLYRSQCLDMKIKL
;
A
#
# COMPACT_ATOMS: atom_id res chain seq x y z
N MET A 1 6.81 -17.88 -0.25
CA MET A 1 6.35 -18.83 0.81
C MET A 1 5.69 -20.01 0.11
N LYS A 2 5.78 -21.22 0.68
CA LYS A 2 5.08 -22.41 0.15
C LYS A 2 3.69 -22.62 0.76
N THR A 3 3.45 -22.06 1.94
CA THR A 3 2.16 -22.02 2.63
C THR A 3 1.62 -20.59 2.68
N GLY A 4 0.28 -20.47 2.74
CA GLY A 4 -0.40 -19.17 2.85
C GLY A 4 -0.54 -18.70 4.30
N VAL A 5 -0.83 -17.42 4.48
CA VAL A 5 -1.21 -16.84 5.78
C VAL A 5 -2.74 -16.90 5.90
N PRO A 6 -3.30 -17.59 6.91
CA PRO A 6 -4.76 -17.69 7.10
C PRO A 6 -5.42 -16.30 7.12
N SER A 7 -6.57 -16.17 6.46
CA SER A 7 -7.39 -14.95 6.40
C SER A 7 -6.71 -13.65 5.92
N LYS A 8 -5.42 -13.65 5.57
CA LYS A 8 -4.69 -12.47 5.09
C LYS A 8 -5.40 -11.77 3.94
N GLY A 9 -5.90 -12.54 2.97
CA GLY A 9 -6.66 -11.99 1.84
C GLY A 9 -7.93 -11.27 2.27
N ILE A 10 -8.63 -11.76 3.31
CA ILE A 10 -9.80 -11.06 3.85
C ILE A 10 -9.36 -9.73 4.47
N TYR A 11 -8.38 -9.76 5.36
CA TYR A 11 -7.96 -8.54 6.07
C TYR A 11 -7.45 -7.45 5.12
N LEU A 12 -6.64 -7.79 4.13
CA LEU A 12 -6.13 -6.81 3.16
C LEU A 12 -7.23 -6.25 2.24
N THR A 13 -8.17 -7.08 1.80
CA THR A 13 -9.33 -6.61 1.03
C THR A 13 -10.18 -5.67 1.86
N GLN A 14 -10.46 -6.01 3.12
CA GLN A 14 -11.27 -5.16 4.00
C GLN A 14 -10.57 -3.83 4.34
N GLN A 15 -9.25 -3.84 4.58
CA GLN A 15 -8.46 -2.61 4.74
C GLN A 15 -8.52 -1.74 3.48
N SER A 16 -8.29 -2.33 2.29
CA SER A 16 -8.36 -1.60 1.03
C SER A 16 -9.75 -1.03 0.80
N ALA A 17 -10.81 -1.81 1.00
CA ALA A 17 -12.19 -1.37 0.80
C ALA A 17 -12.56 -0.21 1.74
N PHE A 18 -12.14 -0.27 3.00
CA PHE A 18 -12.31 0.84 3.94
C PHE A 18 -11.68 2.12 3.39
N TRP A 19 -10.41 2.04 2.99
CA TRP A 19 -9.71 3.21 2.48
C TRP A 19 -10.34 3.70 1.19
N PHE A 20 -10.59 2.85 0.19
CA PHE A 20 -11.22 3.25 -1.05
C PHE A 20 -12.54 3.99 -0.86
N LYS A 21 -13.39 3.54 0.06
CA LYS A 21 -14.64 4.23 0.42
C LYS A 21 -14.33 5.63 0.95
N PHE A 22 -13.45 5.73 1.94
CA PHE A 22 -13.02 7.01 2.52
C PHE A 22 -12.44 7.99 1.49
N ILE A 23 -11.48 7.59 0.67
CA ILE A 23 -10.85 8.50 -0.31
C ILE A 23 -11.76 8.87 -1.47
N LYS A 24 -12.70 8.00 -1.85
CA LYS A 24 -13.73 8.34 -2.84
C LYS A 24 -14.67 9.43 -2.31
N GLU A 25 -15.08 9.36 -1.05
CA GLU A 25 -15.85 10.42 -0.38
C GLU A 25 -15.12 11.77 -0.34
N HIS A 26 -13.78 11.74 -0.38
CA HIS A 26 -12.92 12.93 -0.40
C HIS A 26 -12.44 13.34 -1.81
N GLY A 27 -13.13 12.86 -2.85
CA GLY A 27 -12.95 13.33 -4.22
C GLY A 27 -11.75 12.75 -4.97
N PHE A 28 -11.19 11.63 -4.53
CA PHE A 28 -10.19 10.88 -5.32
C PHE A 28 -10.87 9.88 -6.25
N SER A 29 -10.42 9.84 -7.50
CA SER A 29 -10.82 8.80 -8.46
C SER A 29 -10.12 7.49 -8.10
N THR A 30 -10.86 6.38 -8.10
CA THR A 30 -10.35 5.05 -7.78
C THR A 30 -10.98 4.01 -8.70
N HIS A 31 -10.33 2.86 -8.86
CA HIS A 31 -10.92 1.74 -9.58
C HIS A 31 -12.07 1.07 -8.83
N PHE A 32 -12.24 1.37 -7.53
CA PHE A 32 -13.08 0.59 -6.62
C PHE A 32 -14.56 0.76 -6.95
N VAL A 33 -15.23 -0.37 -7.13
CA VAL A 33 -16.69 -0.44 -7.34
C VAL A 33 -17.37 -1.00 -6.09
N SER A 34 -17.03 -2.23 -5.69
CA SER A 34 -17.62 -2.89 -4.52
C SER A 34 -16.71 -4.01 -3.98
N ASP A 35 -16.81 -4.29 -2.68
CA ASP A 35 -16.21 -5.43 -1.98
C ASP A 35 -17.27 -6.45 -1.49
N ASP A 36 -18.55 -6.20 -1.77
CA ASP A 36 -19.66 -7.09 -1.43
C ASP A 36 -19.92 -8.08 -2.55
N VAL A 37 -19.74 -9.37 -2.29
CA VAL A 37 -19.92 -10.45 -3.27
C VAL A 37 -21.34 -10.45 -3.87
N GLU A 38 -22.36 -10.12 -3.08
CA GLU A 38 -23.75 -10.09 -3.55
C GLU A 38 -23.99 -8.90 -4.50
N GLU A 39 -23.43 -7.73 -4.16
CA GLU A 39 -23.48 -6.56 -5.02
C GLU A 39 -22.67 -6.80 -6.31
N ILE A 40 -21.49 -7.40 -6.22
CA ILE A 40 -20.67 -7.75 -7.39
C ILE A 40 -21.42 -8.71 -8.32
N ALA A 41 -22.07 -9.76 -7.78
CA ALA A 41 -22.88 -10.69 -8.57
C ALA A 41 -24.05 -9.98 -9.25
N THR A 42 -24.66 -9.01 -8.57
CA THR A 42 -25.76 -8.19 -9.12
C THR A 42 -25.29 -7.29 -10.26
N ILE A 43 -24.18 -6.56 -10.07
CA ILE A 43 -23.61 -5.64 -11.07
C ILE A 43 -23.13 -6.38 -12.32
N THR A 44 -22.45 -7.52 -12.13
CA THR A 44 -21.81 -8.27 -13.21
C THR A 44 -22.73 -9.30 -13.88
N GLY A 45 -23.80 -9.71 -13.20
CA GLY A 45 -24.63 -10.86 -13.56
C GLY A 45 -23.98 -12.22 -13.28
N GLU A 46 -22.77 -12.26 -12.70
CA GLU A 46 -22.03 -13.49 -12.43
C GLU A 46 -22.49 -14.15 -11.12
N LYS A 47 -23.58 -14.90 -11.20
CA LYS A 47 -24.18 -15.57 -10.04
C LYS A 47 -23.29 -16.64 -9.42
N ARG A 48 -22.32 -17.22 -10.16
CA ARG A 48 -21.42 -18.26 -9.62
C ARG A 48 -20.60 -17.76 -8.43
N LEU A 49 -20.39 -16.44 -8.29
CA LEU A 49 -19.69 -15.87 -7.13
C LEU A 49 -20.40 -16.21 -5.80
N LEU A 50 -21.73 -16.33 -5.82
CA LEU A 50 -22.53 -16.64 -4.63
C LEU A 50 -22.32 -18.09 -4.14
N ASP A 51 -21.90 -18.98 -5.02
CA ASP A 51 -21.66 -20.39 -4.73
C ASP A 51 -20.23 -20.65 -4.19
N LEU A 52 -19.40 -19.61 -4.09
CA LEU A 52 -17.99 -19.71 -3.71
C LEU A 52 -17.75 -19.05 -2.34
N PRO A 53 -18.12 -19.71 -1.21
CA PRO A 53 -18.09 -19.09 0.12
C PRO A 53 -16.68 -18.63 0.54
N TRP A 54 -15.63 -19.23 -0.03
CA TRP A 54 -14.25 -18.82 0.25
C TRP A 54 -13.85 -17.48 -0.38
N LEU A 55 -14.65 -16.91 -1.29
CA LEU A 55 -14.44 -15.56 -1.83
C LEU A 55 -14.96 -14.46 -0.89
N LYS A 56 -15.86 -14.80 0.04
CA LYS A 56 -16.46 -13.83 0.96
C LYS A 56 -15.39 -13.02 1.71
N GLY A 57 -15.48 -11.70 1.61
CA GLY A 57 -14.60 -10.74 2.28
C GLY A 57 -13.21 -10.58 1.69
N ARG A 58 -12.83 -11.34 0.64
CA ARG A 58 -11.49 -11.31 0.02
C ARG A 58 -11.50 -11.05 -1.49
N VAL A 59 -12.60 -10.52 -2.01
CA VAL A 59 -12.73 -10.12 -3.41
C VAL A 59 -13.26 -8.70 -3.51
N MET A 60 -12.98 -8.08 -4.64
CA MET A 60 -13.37 -6.71 -4.94
C MET A 60 -13.61 -6.60 -6.43
N LEU A 61 -14.65 -5.87 -6.82
CA LEU A 61 -14.86 -5.43 -8.19
C LEU A 61 -14.19 -4.08 -8.39
N GLY A 62 -13.28 -4.05 -9.36
CA GLY A 62 -12.61 -2.84 -9.81
C GLY A 62 -12.89 -2.57 -11.29
N LYS A 63 -12.90 -1.30 -11.67
CA LYS A 63 -12.84 -0.88 -13.07
C LYS A 63 -11.45 -1.19 -13.64
N ARG A 64 -11.41 -1.68 -14.88
CA ARG A 64 -10.15 -1.91 -15.58
C ARG A 64 -9.48 -0.57 -15.87
N ALA A 65 -8.18 -0.47 -15.56
CA ALA A 65 -7.38 0.72 -15.80
C ALA A 65 -6.20 0.42 -16.73
N GLU A 66 -5.74 1.43 -17.44
CA GLU A 66 -4.44 1.46 -18.09
C GLU A 66 -3.39 1.86 -17.05
N VAL A 67 -2.78 0.85 -16.41
CA VAL A 67 -1.89 1.04 -15.26
C VAL A 67 -0.56 1.68 -15.69
N LEU A 68 -0.11 2.67 -14.93
CA LEU A 68 1.18 3.32 -15.15
C LEU A 68 2.34 2.43 -14.68
N PRO A 69 3.50 2.43 -15.36
CA PRO A 69 4.62 1.53 -15.07
C PRO A 69 5.48 1.97 -13.88
N VAL A 70 4.86 2.57 -12.85
CA VAL A 70 5.56 3.14 -11.69
C VAL A 70 4.79 2.86 -10.41
N GLU A 71 5.52 2.72 -9.30
CA GLU A 71 4.93 2.71 -7.97
C GLU A 71 5.15 4.06 -7.29
N ALA A 72 4.06 4.65 -6.81
CA ALA A 72 4.04 5.95 -6.17
C ALA A 72 4.23 5.78 -4.66
N VAL A 73 5.49 5.87 -4.21
CA VAL A 73 5.84 5.75 -2.79
C VAL A 73 5.90 7.12 -2.13
N CYS A 74 5.27 7.24 -0.96
CA CYS A 74 5.30 8.45 -0.14
C CYS A 74 5.74 8.13 1.28
N ARG A 75 6.58 8.99 1.87
CA ARG A 75 7.24 8.75 3.17
C ARG A 75 7.09 9.96 4.08
N PHE A 76 6.62 9.73 5.30
CA PHE A 76 6.68 10.69 6.40
C PHE A 76 7.86 10.40 7.34
N ARG A 77 8.33 9.14 7.37
CA ARG A 77 9.44 8.70 8.19
C ARG A 77 10.46 7.90 7.38
N ILE A 78 11.69 7.86 7.88
CA ILE A 78 12.82 7.20 7.24
C ILE A 78 12.79 5.71 7.61
N PHE A 79 12.32 4.86 6.70
CA PHE A 79 12.31 3.40 6.87
C PHE A 79 12.86 2.66 5.66
N GLY A 80 13.27 1.41 5.88
CA GLY A 80 13.63 0.46 4.83
C GLY A 80 14.65 1.02 3.83
N SER A 81 14.30 1.03 2.55
CA SER A 81 15.20 1.43 1.47
C SER A 81 15.69 2.88 1.55
N ALA A 82 14.98 3.76 2.25
CA ALA A 82 15.42 5.15 2.47
C ALA A 82 16.63 5.19 3.42
N VAL A 83 16.61 4.40 4.50
CA VAL A 83 17.74 4.26 5.45
C VAL A 83 18.98 3.78 4.70
N SER A 84 18.85 2.76 3.86
CA SER A 84 19.98 2.24 3.07
C SER A 84 20.51 3.27 2.07
N ALA A 85 19.63 4.04 1.42
CA ALA A 85 20.05 5.05 0.45
C ALA A 85 20.86 6.18 1.12
N LEU A 86 20.44 6.63 2.30
CA LEU A 86 21.13 7.65 3.08
C LEU A 86 22.48 7.15 3.60
N LYS A 87 22.51 5.95 4.20
CA LYS A 87 23.75 5.35 4.73
C LYS A 87 24.82 5.12 3.65
N ASN A 88 24.40 4.79 2.43
CA ASN A 88 25.31 4.47 1.33
C ASN A 88 25.57 5.66 0.40
N ASN A 89 25.09 6.87 0.72
CA ASN A 89 25.17 8.05 -0.15
C ASN A 89 24.60 7.83 -1.57
N THR A 90 23.51 7.07 -1.68
CA THR A 90 22.78 6.79 -2.94
C THR A 90 21.37 7.41 -2.96
N TRP A 91 21.17 8.48 -2.18
CA TRP A 91 19.92 9.24 -2.20
C TRP A 91 19.77 10.03 -3.50
N ILE A 92 18.68 9.78 -4.24
CA ILE A 92 18.43 10.36 -5.57
C ILE A 92 17.15 11.20 -5.66
N TRP A 93 16.45 11.39 -4.52
CA TRP A 93 15.18 12.11 -4.45
C TRP A 93 15.34 13.49 -3.82
N ASP A 94 14.23 14.19 -3.62
CA ASP A 94 14.20 15.52 -2.98
C ASP A 94 14.91 15.50 -1.62
N LYS A 95 15.55 16.62 -1.25
CA LYS A 95 16.29 16.73 0.02
C LYS A 95 15.32 16.61 1.21
N ILE A 96 15.78 15.96 2.27
CA ILE A 96 15.02 15.77 3.50
C ILE A 96 15.71 16.45 4.70
N GLU A 97 14.91 16.84 5.68
CA GLU A 97 15.38 17.35 6.97
C GLU A 97 14.89 16.43 8.10
N ALA A 98 15.78 16.01 8.99
CA ALA A 98 15.48 15.16 10.13
C ALA A 98 16.45 15.46 11.29
N ASP A 99 16.09 15.13 12.54
CA ASP A 99 17.01 15.25 13.69
C ASP A 99 18.22 14.33 13.54
N ASP A 100 17.96 13.13 13.04
CA ASP A 100 18.94 12.16 12.61
C ASP A 100 18.38 11.36 11.43
N PHE A 101 19.25 10.56 10.80
CA PHE A 101 18.89 9.68 9.68
C PHE A 101 18.79 8.21 10.10
N SER A 102 18.40 7.95 11.36
CA SER A 102 18.14 6.61 11.86
C SER A 102 16.78 6.07 11.41
N GLU A 103 16.53 4.80 11.67
CA GLU A 103 15.29 4.14 11.26
C GLU A 103 14.12 4.61 12.14
N GLY A 104 13.06 5.11 11.49
CA GLY A 104 11.88 5.69 12.14
C GLY A 104 11.88 7.20 12.29
N SER A 105 12.98 7.87 11.96
CA SER A 105 13.13 9.33 12.09
C SER A 105 12.12 10.08 11.23
N LEU A 106 11.55 11.15 11.80
CA LEU A 106 10.54 11.98 11.15
C LEU A 106 11.20 12.88 10.10
N ILE A 107 10.59 12.95 8.92
CA ILE A 107 10.95 13.92 7.88
C ILE A 107 10.24 15.24 8.17
N LYS A 108 10.99 16.24 8.63
CA LYS A 108 10.50 17.51 9.18
C LYS A 108 9.98 18.47 8.12
N ASN A 109 10.54 18.44 6.92
CA ASN A 109 10.15 19.31 5.81
C ASN A 109 8.96 18.78 4.99
N GLY A 110 8.23 17.80 5.52
CA GLY A 110 7.01 17.23 4.93
C GLY A 110 7.24 15.89 4.23
N PRO A 111 6.15 15.25 3.75
CA PRO A 111 6.27 13.95 3.09
C PRO A 111 7.08 14.02 1.80
N ILE A 112 7.84 12.97 1.54
CA ILE A 112 8.69 12.86 0.36
C ILE A 112 8.14 11.82 -0.59
N PHE A 113 8.11 12.17 -1.87
CA PHE A 113 7.75 11.27 -2.96
C PHE A 113 9.01 10.56 -3.49
N THR A 114 9.04 9.24 -3.42
CA THR A 114 10.22 8.41 -3.78
C THR A 114 9.83 7.32 -4.78
N PRO A 115 9.57 7.66 -6.06
CA PRO A 115 9.01 6.70 -7.01
C PRO A 115 9.95 5.52 -7.28
N THR A 116 9.36 4.38 -7.61
CA THR A 116 10.04 3.18 -8.10
C THR A 116 9.47 2.78 -9.46
N GLU A 117 10.29 2.16 -10.30
CA GLU A 117 9.81 1.50 -11.51
C GLU A 117 9.02 0.25 -11.11
N LYS A 118 7.89 0.00 -11.76
CA LYS A 118 7.12 -1.25 -11.58
C LYS A 118 7.74 -2.35 -12.42
N SER A 119 8.80 -2.98 -11.91
CA SER A 119 9.56 -4.04 -12.57
C SER A 119 9.91 -5.17 -11.59
N GLU A 120 10.54 -6.26 -12.05
CA GLU A 120 10.94 -7.34 -11.12
C GLU A 120 11.95 -6.90 -10.06
N THR A 121 12.67 -5.79 -10.29
CA THR A 121 13.70 -5.25 -9.40
C THR A 121 13.19 -4.10 -8.52
N ASP A 122 12.00 -3.54 -8.80
CA ASP A 122 11.43 -2.36 -8.13
C ASP A 122 12.46 -1.23 -7.95
N ASP A 123 13.20 -0.93 -9.03
CA ASP A 123 14.34 -0.02 -8.96
C ASP A 123 13.92 1.40 -8.59
N LYS A 124 14.74 2.04 -7.74
CA LYS A 124 14.55 3.44 -7.35
C LYS A 124 14.80 4.33 -8.55
N ILE A 125 13.86 5.22 -8.84
CA ILE A 125 13.97 6.15 -9.97
C ILE A 125 13.87 7.60 -9.50
N THR A 126 14.53 8.50 -10.23
CA THR A 126 14.34 9.94 -10.09
C THR A 126 12.99 10.36 -10.67
N PHE A 127 12.55 11.58 -10.36
CA PHE A 127 11.35 12.13 -10.99
C PHE A 127 11.49 12.24 -12.51
N ASP A 128 12.67 12.63 -13.02
CA ASP A 128 12.91 12.72 -14.47
C ASP A 128 12.83 11.35 -15.16
N GLN A 129 13.35 10.30 -14.52
CA GLN A 129 13.21 8.94 -15.03
C GLN A 129 11.74 8.49 -15.05
N MET A 130 10.96 8.81 -14.01
CA MET A 130 9.51 8.58 -13.99
C MET A 130 8.79 9.34 -15.12
N VAL A 131 9.18 10.59 -15.41
CA VAL A 131 8.64 11.36 -16.54
C VAL A 131 8.90 10.64 -17.86
N THR A 132 10.11 10.12 -18.07
CA THR A 132 10.45 9.33 -19.27
C THR A 132 9.62 8.05 -19.37
N LEU A 133 9.44 7.31 -18.26
CA LEU A 133 8.65 6.07 -18.23
C LEU A 133 7.16 6.30 -18.51
N ILE A 134 6.59 7.38 -17.94
CA ILE A 134 5.18 7.75 -18.16
C ILE A 134 4.97 8.37 -19.54
N GLY A 135 5.99 9.05 -20.08
CA GLY A 135 5.90 9.77 -21.37
C GLY A 135 5.18 11.11 -21.30
N SER A 136 4.81 11.60 -20.12
CA SER A 136 4.19 12.91 -19.90
C SER A 136 4.63 13.51 -18.57
N LYS A 137 5.20 14.71 -18.63
CA LYS A 137 5.63 15.46 -17.44
C LYS A 137 4.43 15.92 -16.61
N GLU A 138 3.34 16.30 -17.28
CA GLU A 138 2.08 16.73 -16.67
C GLU A 138 1.47 15.58 -15.87
N THR A 139 1.43 14.37 -16.45
CA THR A 139 0.93 13.17 -15.78
C THR A 139 1.82 12.79 -14.60
N ALA A 140 3.14 12.79 -14.76
CA ALA A 140 4.06 12.48 -13.67
C ALA A 140 3.91 13.48 -12.49
N GLN A 141 3.73 14.76 -12.80
CA GLN A 141 3.46 15.80 -11.80
C GLN A 141 2.12 15.55 -11.10
N GLN A 142 1.06 15.23 -11.86
CA GLN A 142 -0.25 14.90 -11.30
C GLN A 142 -0.18 13.68 -10.36
N VAL A 143 0.59 12.64 -10.71
CA VAL A 143 0.82 11.47 -9.84
C VAL A 143 1.52 11.89 -8.55
N LYS A 144 2.62 12.66 -8.63
CA LYS A 144 3.35 13.15 -7.44
C LYS A 144 2.43 13.95 -6.51
N ASP A 145 1.72 14.94 -7.05
CA ASP A 145 0.88 15.85 -6.27
C ASP A 145 -0.34 15.12 -5.67
N THR A 146 -0.98 14.25 -6.45
CA THR A 146 -2.10 13.44 -5.98
C THR A 146 -1.68 12.48 -4.88
N THR A 147 -0.50 11.85 -5.01
CA THR A 147 0.04 10.95 -3.99
C THR A 147 0.32 11.68 -2.69
N ILE A 148 1.01 12.83 -2.73
CA ILE A 148 1.29 13.60 -1.52
C ILE A 148 -0.01 14.05 -0.83
N ARG A 149 -1.00 14.53 -1.61
CA ARG A 149 -2.31 14.93 -1.08
C ARG A 149 -3.06 13.76 -0.44
N LEU A 150 -3.08 12.61 -1.12
CA LEU A 150 -3.69 11.37 -0.67
C LEU A 150 -3.09 10.90 0.67
N PHE A 151 -1.76 10.82 0.74
CA PHE A 151 -1.05 10.33 1.91
C PHE A 151 -1.22 11.25 3.12
N LYS A 152 -1.23 12.57 2.93
CA LYS A 152 -1.53 13.52 4.00
C LYS A 152 -2.93 13.30 4.56
N LEU A 153 -3.93 13.24 3.67
CA LEU A 153 -5.32 13.01 4.06
C LEU A 153 -5.48 11.71 4.87
N CYS A 154 -4.96 10.59 4.36
CA CYS A 154 -5.10 9.30 5.03
C CYS A 154 -4.33 9.23 6.35
N ARG A 155 -3.12 9.83 6.42
CA ARG A 155 -2.32 9.87 7.65
C ARG A 155 -3.02 10.69 8.74
N ASP A 156 -3.49 11.88 8.39
CA ASP A 156 -4.14 12.78 9.35
C ASP A 156 -5.43 12.14 9.87
N TYR A 157 -6.24 11.57 8.96
CA TYR A 157 -7.45 10.83 9.34
C TYR A 157 -7.15 9.64 10.26
N ALA A 158 -6.12 8.83 9.94
CA ALA A 158 -5.71 7.69 10.76
C ALA A 158 -5.30 8.12 12.18
N LEU A 159 -4.49 9.17 12.27
CA LEU A 159 -3.99 9.68 13.55
C LEU A 159 -5.14 10.21 14.41
N GLU A 160 -6.03 11.01 13.82
CA GLU A 160 -7.15 11.65 14.53
C GLU A 160 -8.22 10.64 14.98
N ASN A 161 -8.53 9.63 14.17
CA ASN A 161 -9.70 8.75 14.41
C ASN A 161 -9.36 7.40 15.03
N PHE A 162 -8.11 6.94 14.85
CA PHE A 162 -7.65 5.62 15.27
C PHE A 162 -6.39 5.67 16.16
N GLY A 163 -5.68 6.80 16.19
CA GLY A 163 -4.50 6.96 17.05
C GLY A 163 -3.24 6.26 16.55
N PHE A 164 -3.20 5.83 15.29
CA PHE A 164 -1.99 5.29 14.64
C PHE A 164 -1.53 6.20 13.50
N GLU A 165 -0.24 6.15 13.18
CA GLU A 165 0.35 6.92 12.08
C GLU A 165 0.62 6.04 10.86
N ILE A 166 0.40 6.56 9.66
CA ILE A 166 0.92 5.99 8.41
C ILE A 166 2.33 6.57 8.18
N ALA A 167 3.36 5.73 8.31
CA ALA A 167 4.75 6.16 8.26
C ALA A 167 5.28 6.29 6.83
N ASP A 168 4.97 5.31 5.98
CA ASP A 168 5.18 5.34 4.54
C ASP A 168 4.23 4.35 3.86
N GLY A 169 4.18 4.41 2.54
CA GLY A 169 3.44 3.43 1.76
C GLY A 169 3.58 3.64 0.28
N LYS A 170 3.00 2.71 -0.46
CA LYS A 170 3.01 2.61 -1.91
C LYS A 170 1.59 2.57 -2.42
N VAL A 171 1.31 3.34 -3.46
CA VAL A 171 0.08 3.23 -4.22
C VAL A 171 0.39 3.17 -5.71
N GLU A 172 -0.61 2.76 -6.49
CA GLU A 172 -0.51 2.70 -7.94
C GLU A 172 -1.61 3.52 -8.59
N TYR A 173 -1.34 4.00 -9.80
CA TYR A 173 -2.30 4.74 -10.59
C TYR A 173 -2.43 4.13 -11.99
N GLY A 174 -3.61 4.33 -12.56
CA GLY A 174 -3.86 4.09 -13.98
C GLY A 174 -4.93 5.03 -14.50
N PHE A 175 -5.09 5.07 -15.81
CA PHE A 175 -6.17 5.81 -16.44
C PHE A 175 -7.42 4.94 -16.58
N ILE A 176 -8.56 5.48 -16.15
CA ILE A 176 -9.90 4.92 -16.36
C ILE A 176 -10.70 5.99 -17.09
N ASP A 177 -11.12 5.71 -18.32
CA ASP A 177 -11.86 6.68 -19.15
C ASP A 177 -11.15 8.05 -19.26
N GLY A 178 -9.81 8.03 -19.34
CA GLY A 178 -8.96 9.23 -19.40
C GLY A 178 -8.71 9.94 -18.07
N VAL A 179 -9.23 9.42 -16.95
CA VAL A 179 -9.08 9.99 -15.61
C VAL A 179 -8.05 9.22 -14.81
N LEU A 180 -7.02 9.93 -14.31
CA LEU A 180 -6.03 9.36 -13.39
C LEU A 180 -6.72 8.87 -12.11
N SER A 181 -6.63 7.58 -11.84
CA SER A 181 -7.36 6.90 -10.78
C SER A 181 -6.43 6.01 -9.98
N LEU A 182 -6.66 5.93 -8.67
CA LEU A 182 -5.99 4.99 -7.78
C LEU A 182 -6.41 3.55 -8.12
N VAL A 183 -5.44 2.65 -8.24
CA VAL A 183 -5.65 1.22 -8.55
C VAL A 183 -4.93 0.34 -7.53
N ASP A 184 -4.99 -0.98 -7.73
CA ASP A 184 -4.38 -2.00 -6.85
C ASP A 184 -4.99 -2.00 -5.43
N GLU A 185 -4.30 -2.52 -4.42
CA GLU A 185 -4.62 -2.32 -3.01
C GLU A 185 -4.12 -0.95 -2.51
N THR A 186 -4.66 -0.46 -1.40
CA THR A 186 -4.22 0.81 -0.82
C THR A 186 -4.24 0.82 0.70
N PHE A 187 -3.18 1.39 1.28
CA PHE A 187 -2.99 1.57 2.73
C PHE A 187 -3.28 0.32 3.57
N THR A 188 -2.80 -0.83 3.10
CA THR A 188 -2.91 -2.10 3.79
C THR A 188 -1.62 -2.44 4.55
N SER A 189 -1.66 -3.46 5.39
CA SER A 189 -0.46 -4.05 6.00
C SER A 189 0.59 -4.53 4.99
N ASP A 190 0.23 -4.73 3.72
CA ASP A 190 1.19 -5.07 2.66
C ASP A 190 1.71 -3.85 1.89
N SER A 191 0.92 -2.78 1.76
CA SER A 191 1.29 -1.61 0.96
C SER A 191 1.76 -0.41 1.78
N ALA A 192 1.57 -0.40 3.09
CA ALA A 192 1.98 0.68 3.99
C ALA A 192 2.63 0.18 5.29
N ARG A 193 3.44 1.05 5.90
CA ARG A 193 3.94 0.90 7.28
C ARG A 193 3.12 1.76 8.23
N PHE A 194 2.78 1.19 9.38
CA PHE A 194 2.04 1.89 10.44
C PHE A 194 2.92 2.11 11.67
N ILE A 195 2.51 3.01 12.56
CA ILE A 195 3.10 3.17 13.89
C ILE A 195 1.98 3.08 14.92
N PRO A 196 1.96 2.05 15.77
CA PRO A 196 2.92 0.91 15.84
C PRO A 196 2.91 0.03 14.58
N ASP A 197 4.03 -0.66 14.30
CA ASP A 197 4.19 -1.41 13.06
C ASP A 197 3.31 -2.68 13.02
N LYS A 198 2.36 -2.67 12.09
CA LYS A 198 1.44 -3.78 11.78
C LYS A 198 1.51 -4.18 10.30
N SER A 199 2.66 -3.93 9.68
CA SER A 199 2.89 -4.22 8.27
C SER A 199 3.63 -5.55 8.05
N LYS A 200 3.81 -5.90 6.77
CA LYS A 200 4.64 -7.03 6.31
C LYS A 200 6.09 -6.96 6.78
N GLU A 201 6.57 -5.81 7.25
CA GLU A 201 7.94 -5.64 7.70
C GLU A 201 8.25 -6.44 8.97
N VAL A 202 7.28 -6.59 9.88
CA VAL A 202 7.39 -7.48 11.05
C VAL A 202 7.72 -8.91 10.61
N PHE A 203 7.00 -9.39 9.59
CA PHE A 203 7.24 -10.71 9.02
C PHE A 203 8.55 -10.79 8.23
N ARG A 204 8.91 -9.75 7.46
CA ARG A 204 10.21 -9.67 6.75
C ARG A 204 11.39 -9.69 7.70
N LYS A 205 11.26 -9.06 8.88
CA LYS A 205 12.26 -9.13 9.94
C LYS A 205 12.41 -10.55 10.44
N TRP A 206 11.30 -11.22 10.80
CA TRP A 206 11.33 -12.62 11.21
C TRP A 206 12.01 -13.53 10.18
N LEU A 207 11.67 -13.38 8.89
CA LEU A 207 12.31 -14.12 7.80
C LEU A 207 13.82 -13.86 7.71
N THR A 208 14.25 -12.61 7.96
CA THR A 208 15.67 -12.24 7.93
C THR A 208 16.41 -12.88 9.10
N ASP A 209 15.87 -12.78 10.32
CA ASP A 209 16.46 -13.33 11.54
C ASP A 209 16.61 -14.87 11.47
N HIS A 210 15.78 -15.54 10.66
CA HIS A 210 15.79 -17.00 10.47
C HIS A 210 16.49 -17.45 9.17
N ASN A 211 17.14 -16.54 8.42
CA ASN A 211 17.78 -16.85 7.14
C ASN A 211 16.84 -17.43 6.06
N LEU A 212 15.56 -17.07 6.11
CA LEU A 212 14.52 -17.51 5.17
C LEU A 212 14.16 -16.44 4.13
N ARG A 213 14.83 -15.29 4.14
CA ARG A 213 14.62 -14.23 3.15
C ARG A 213 15.02 -14.72 1.76
N LYS A 214 14.12 -14.58 0.78
CA LYS A 214 14.24 -15.09 -0.60
C LYS A 214 14.29 -16.63 -0.71
N VAL A 215 13.97 -17.36 0.35
CA VAL A 215 13.86 -18.82 0.33
C VAL A 215 12.39 -19.23 0.26
N ALA A 216 12.06 -20.15 -0.63
CA ALA A 216 10.72 -20.76 -0.68
C ALA A 216 10.55 -21.77 0.46
N ALA A 217 10.28 -21.25 1.66
CA ALA A 217 10.09 -22.05 2.87
C ALA A 217 8.60 -22.35 3.16
N VAL A 218 8.36 -23.49 3.82
CA VAL A 218 7.10 -23.76 4.53
C VAL A 218 7.18 -22.99 5.86
N LEU A 219 6.17 -22.18 6.15
CA LEU A 219 6.12 -21.45 7.41
C LEU A 219 5.58 -22.35 8.52
N PRO A 220 6.14 -22.27 9.74
CA PRO A 220 5.47 -22.80 10.93
C PRO A 220 4.09 -22.15 11.11
N ASP A 221 3.10 -22.94 11.53
CA ASP A 221 1.73 -22.47 11.70
C ASP A 221 1.63 -21.31 12.69
N GLU A 222 2.41 -21.34 13.77
CA GLU A 222 2.48 -20.25 14.76
C GLU A 222 2.90 -18.91 14.14
N VAL A 223 3.81 -18.94 13.16
CA VAL A 223 4.31 -17.74 12.47
C VAL A 223 3.26 -17.24 11.48
N ALA A 224 2.62 -18.15 10.74
CA ALA A 224 1.53 -17.78 9.86
C ALA A 224 0.36 -17.16 10.65
N MET A 225 0.02 -17.72 11.82
CA MET A 225 -1.00 -17.18 12.70
C MET A 225 -0.59 -15.83 13.30
N MET A 226 0.67 -15.66 13.73
CA MET A 226 1.19 -14.36 14.18
C MET A 226 0.98 -13.26 13.13
N VAL A 227 1.28 -13.53 11.85
CA VAL A 227 1.05 -12.55 10.77
C VAL A 227 -0.45 -12.31 10.53
N SER A 228 -1.25 -13.38 10.59
CA SER A 228 -2.71 -13.27 10.47
C SER A 228 -3.29 -12.36 11.56
N ASP A 229 -2.91 -12.58 12.82
CA ASP A 229 -3.37 -11.82 13.97
C ASP A 229 -2.88 -10.37 13.93
N LEU A 230 -1.67 -10.13 13.44
CA LEU A 230 -1.15 -8.78 13.21
C LEU A 230 -2.07 -8.00 12.24
N TYR A 231 -2.42 -8.61 11.12
CA TYR A 231 -3.24 -7.96 10.09
C TYR A 231 -4.70 -7.81 10.54
N ARG A 232 -5.21 -8.80 11.28
CA ARG A 232 -6.49 -8.71 11.97
C ARG A 232 -6.51 -7.52 12.93
N SER A 233 -5.44 -7.33 13.71
CA SER A 233 -5.35 -6.24 14.68
C SER A 233 -5.36 -4.86 14.00
N GLN A 234 -4.79 -4.73 12.81
CA GLN A 234 -4.87 -3.48 12.03
C GLN A 234 -6.32 -3.19 11.60
N CYS A 235 -7.08 -4.21 11.18
CA CYS A 235 -8.51 -4.03 10.89
C CYS A 235 -9.30 -3.57 12.12
N LEU A 236 -8.98 -4.12 13.30
CA LEU A 236 -9.62 -3.74 14.56
C LEU A 236 -9.31 -2.29 14.96
N ASP A 237 -8.07 -1.84 14.80
CA ASP A 237 -7.69 -0.44 15.05
C ASP A 237 -8.48 0.53 14.15
N MET A 238 -8.68 0.13 12.89
CA MET A 238 -9.52 0.86 11.92
C MET A 238 -11.03 0.71 12.16
N LYS A 239 -11.44 -0.03 13.19
CA LYS A 239 -12.85 -0.32 13.54
C LYS A 239 -13.62 -1.03 12.41
N ILE A 240 -12.93 -1.79 11.58
CA ILE A 240 -13.54 -2.60 10.52
C ILE A 240 -14.26 -3.81 11.14
N LYS A 241 -15.48 -4.08 10.68
CA LYS A 241 -16.23 -5.29 11.06
C LYS A 241 -15.75 -6.45 10.19
N LEU A 242 -15.27 -7.52 10.84
CA LEU A 242 -14.74 -8.74 10.21
C LEU A 242 -15.75 -9.88 10.21
#